data_AF-A0A967WIT1-F1
#
_entry.id   AF-A0A967WIT1-F1
#
_cell.length_a   1.000
_cell.length_b   1.000
_cell.length_c   1.000
_cell.angle_alpha   90.00
_cell.angle_beta   90.00
_cell.angle_gamma   90.00
#
_symmetry.space_group_name_H-M   'P 1'
#
loop_
_entity.id
_entity.type
_entity.pdbx_description
1 polymer ?
#
loop_
_entity_poly.entity_id
_entity_poly.type
_entity_poly.pdbx_seq_one_letter_code
_entity_poly.pdbx_strand_id
1 'polypeptide(L)' 'MHRGVTALKGVGMFSGEAHEVLMSAVTTTEVEELKRLIKRIDPDAFVVVSQAREVLGRGFVSLEN' A
#
# COMPACT_ATOMS: atom_id res chain seq x y z
N MET A 1 -0.86 -8.52 -10.27
CA MET A 1 0.09 -8.04 -9.25
C MET A 1 0.42 -9.13 -8.20
N HIS A 2 1.70 -9.40 -7.90
CA HIS A 2 2.14 -10.31 -6.81
C HIS A 2 2.95 -9.55 -5.76
N ARG A 3 2.30 -8.66 -5.00
CA ARG A 3 2.94 -7.88 -3.94
C ARG A 3 2.51 -8.36 -2.57
N GLY A 4 3.45 -8.33 -1.62
CA GLY A 4 3.15 -8.53 -0.21
C GLY A 4 2.41 -7.33 0.38
N VAL A 5 1.66 -7.56 1.45
CA VAL A 5 0.93 -6.53 2.19
C VAL A 5 1.23 -6.71 3.67
N THR A 6 1.40 -5.59 4.38
CA THR A 6 1.50 -5.55 5.84
C THR A 6 0.28 -4.82 6.39
N ALA A 7 -0.38 -5.40 7.38
CA ALA A 7 -1.42 -4.70 8.14
C ALA A 7 -0.76 -3.86 9.23
N LEU A 8 -1.00 -2.55 9.21
CA LEU A 8 -0.60 -1.61 10.25
C LEU A 8 -1.80 -1.33 11.15
N LYS A 9 -1.66 -1.59 12.45
CA LYS A 9 -2.71 -1.26 13.43
C LYS A 9 -2.65 0.23 13.74
N GLY A 10 -3.79 0.91 13.65
CA GLY A 10 -3.95 2.32 13.96
C GLY A 10 -5.19 2.57 14.83
N VAL A 11 -5.25 3.77 15.39
CA VAL A 11 -6.42 4.25 16.13
C VAL A 11 -6.87 5.56 15.51
N GLY A 12 -8.15 5.67 15.17
CA GLY A 12 -8.74 6.91 14.70
C GLY A 12 -8.69 7.95 15.82
N MET A 13 -7.92 9.03 15.65
CA MET A 13 -7.73 10.00 16.73
C MET A 13 -8.99 10.79 17.10
N PHE A 14 -9.94 10.89 16.17
CA PHE A 14 -11.24 11.51 16.44
C PHE A 14 -12.26 10.51 17.02
N SER A 15 -12.38 9.32 16.41
CA SER A 15 -13.38 8.31 16.80
C SER A 15 -12.96 7.45 18.00
N GLY A 16 -11.65 7.31 18.25
CA GLY A 16 -11.09 6.37 19.21
C GLY A 16 -11.10 4.90 18.73
N GLU A 17 -11.58 4.63 17.53
CA GLU A 17 -11.76 3.28 17.01
C GLU A 17 -10.46 2.67 16.50
N ALA A 18 -10.32 1.35 16.66
CA ALA A 18 -9.21 0.60 16.09
C ALA A 18 -9.44 0.37 14.59
N HIS A 19 -8.40 0.61 13.80
CA HIS A 19 -8.41 0.40 12.35
C HIS A 19 -7.15 -0.36 11.91
N GLU A 20 -7.25 -1.07 10.79
CA GLU A 20 -6.10 -1.67 10.12
C GLU A 20 -5.87 -0.95 8.78
N VAL A 21 -4.63 -0.49 8.57
CA VAL A 21 -4.20 0.14 7.32
C VAL A 21 -3.36 -0.86 6.55
N LEU A 22 -3.71 -1.11 5.29
CA LEU A 22 -2.94 -1.97 4.41
C LEU A 22 -1.78 -1.19 3.78
N MET A 23 -0.54 -1.61 4.08
CA MET A 23 0.67 -1.05 3.49
C MET A 23 1.30 -2.04 2.52
N SER A 24 1.58 -1.58 1.31
CA SER A 24 2.25 -2.36 0.27
C SER A 24 3.21 -1.46 -0.51
N ALA A 25 4.40 -1.97 -0.79
CA ALA A 25 5.28 -1.36 -1.77
C ALA A 25 4.79 -1.77 -3.16
N VAL A 26 4.78 -0.81 -4.09
CA VAL A 26 4.38 -1.01 -5.49
C VAL A 26 5.26 -0.17 -6.40
N THR A 27 5.42 -0.59 -7.64
CA THR A 27 6.06 0.26 -8.67
C THR A 27 5.08 1.32 -9.17
N THR A 28 5.60 2.36 -9.82
CA THR A 28 4.76 3.41 -10.44
C THR A 28 3.74 2.84 -11.43
N THR A 29 4.10 1.80 -12.18
CA THR A 29 3.20 1.13 -13.13
C THR A 29 2.08 0.34 -12.44
N GLU A 30 2.37 -0.23 -11.27
CA GLU A 30 1.40 -0.99 -10.46
C GLU A 30 0.39 -0.09 -9.74
N VAL A 31 0.72 1.18 -9.46
CA VAL A 31 -0.18 2.13 -8.80
C VAL A 31 -1.51 2.26 -9.54
N GLU A 32 -1.51 2.36 -10.87
CA GLU A 32 -2.75 2.52 -11.66
C GLU A 32 -3.56 1.23 -11.76
N GLU A 33 -2.92 0.06 -11.74
CA GLU A 33 -3.62 -1.23 -11.59
C GLU A 33 -4.27 -1.32 -10.20
N LEU A 34 -3.54 -0.95 -9.16
CA LEU A 34 -4.01 -1.01 -7.77
C LEU A 34 -5.19 -0.06 -7.52
N LYS A 35 -5.11 1.20 -7.99
CA LYS A 35 -6.23 2.15 -7.86
C LYS A 35 -7.52 1.62 -8.52
N ARG A 36 -7.40 1.04 -9.72
CA ARG A 36 -8.55 0.43 -10.42
C ARG A 36 -9.11 -0.77 -9.67
N LEU A 37 -8.24 -1.61 -9.12
CA LEU A 37 -8.65 -2.75 -8.30
C LEU A 37 -9.38 -2.30 -7.05
N ILE A 38 -8.82 -1.33 -6.30
CA ILE A 38 -9.42 -0.77 -5.08
C ILE A 38 -10.78 -0.18 -5.40
N LYS A 39 -10.89 0.72 -6.39
CA LYS A 39 -12.17 1.36 -6.76
C LYS A 39 -13.25 0.35 -7.14
N ARG A 40 -12.87 -0.79 -7.73
CA ARG A 40 -13.81 -1.86 -8.10
C ARG A 40 -14.29 -2.65 -6.88
N ILE A 41 -13.45 -2.82 -5.85
CA ILE A 41 -13.77 -3.57 -4.63
C ILE A 41 -14.52 -2.67 -3.64
N ASP A 42 -13.97 -1.49 -3.37
CA ASP A 42 -14.50 -0.48 -2.46
C ASP A 42 -14.43 0.90 -3.15
N PRO A 43 -15.55 1.38 -3.69
CA PRO A 43 -15.63 2.69 -4.31
C PRO A 43 -15.35 3.87 -3.37
N ASP A 44 -15.52 3.69 -2.06
CA ASP A 44 -15.42 4.75 -1.06
C ASP A 44 -14.08 4.72 -0.31
N ALA A 45 -13.23 3.72 -0.59
CA ALA A 45 -11.87 3.66 -0.08
C ALA A 45 -11.03 4.88 -0.52
N PHE A 46 -10.17 5.34 0.39
CA PHE A 46 -9.12 6.31 0.08
C PHE A 46 -7.75 5.65 0.13
N VAL A 47 -6.81 6.19 -0.64
CA VAL A 47 -5.45 5.65 -0.77
C VAL A 47 -4.45 6.78 -0.65
N VAL A 48 -3.44 6.59 0.20
CA VAL A 48 -2.29 7.49 0.29
C VAL A 48 -1.11 6.84 -0.44
N VAL A 49 -0.57 7.54 -1.44
CA VAL A 49 0.63 7.10 -2.16
C VAL A 49 1.81 7.92 -1.68
N SER A 50 2.78 7.26 -1.06
CA SER A 50 4.03 7.87 -0.62
C SER A 50 5.18 7.40 -1.50
N GLN A 51 6.02 8.31 -1.96
CA GLN A 51 7.20 7.98 -2.76
C GLN A 51 8.33 7.53 -1.83
N ALA A 52 8.82 6.31 -2.05
CA ALA A 52 10.05 5.83 -1.43
C ALA A 52 11.25 6.21 -2.32
N ARG A 53 12.40 6.49 -1.69
CA ARG A 53 13.66 6.73 -2.41
C ARG A 53 14.13 5.45 -3.09
N GLU A 54 14.13 4.35 -2.35
CA GLU A 54 14.48 3.01 -2.84
C GLU A 54 13.60 1.96 -2.16
N VAL A 55 13.28 0.90 -2.89
CA VAL A 55 12.66 -0.32 -2.37
C VAL A 55 13.52 -1.48 -2.82
N LEU A 56 14.07 -2.23 -1.88
CA LEU A 56 15.02 -3.30 -2.14
C LEU A 56 14.41 -4.68 -1.80
N GLY A 57 14.78 -5.69 -2.59
CA GLY A 57 14.38 -7.08 -2.43
C GLY A 57 13.01 -7.43 -3.00
N ARG A 58 12.64 -8.73 -2.93
CA ARG A 58 11.31 -9.30 -3.23
C ARG A 58 10.55 -8.64 -4.39
N GLY A 59 11.09 -8.75 -5.61
CA GLY A 59 10.46 -8.26 -6.83
C GLY A 59 10.63 -6.76 -7.09
N PHE A 60 11.49 -6.10 -6.31
CA PHE A 60 12.04 -4.77 -6.58
C PHE A 60 13.54 -4.87 -6.92
N VAL A 61 14.28 -3.78 -6.80
CA VAL A 61 15.74 -3.75 -7.03
C VAL A 61 16.42 -4.75 -6.08
N SER A 62 17.48 -5.42 -6.53
CA SER A 62 18.20 -6.38 -5.69
C SER A 62 18.77 -5.72 -4.43
N LEU A 63 18.94 -6.52 -3.37
CA LEU A 63 19.52 -6.09 -2.09
C LEU A 63 21.07 -6.07 -2.10
N GLU A 64 21.73 -6.20 -3.26
CA GLU A 64 23.19 -6.37 -3.32
C GLU A 64 23.97 -5.14 -2.83
N ASN A 65 25.04 -5.41 -2.07
CA ASN A 65 25.99 -4.43 -1.50
C ASN A 65 26.80 -3.69 -2.56
#